data_AF-A0A7W1ED17-F1
#
_entry.id   AF-A0A7W1ED17-F1
#
_cell.length_a   1.000
_cell.length_b   1.000
_cell.length_c   1.000
_cell.angle_alpha   90.00
_cell.angle_beta   90.00
_cell.angle_gamma   90.00
#
_symmetry.space_group_name_H-M   'P 1'
#
loop_
_entity.id
_entity.type
_entity.pdbx_description
1 polymer ?
#
loop_
_entity_poly.entity_id
_entity_poly.type
_entity_poly.pdbx_seq_one_letter_code
_entity_poly.pdbx_strand_id
1 'polypeptide(L)'
;MRLWQLVSAQRRLLPKGLEQLVFRLDRQGGRHLVASTPDAGGWPDARRLHAELVRGGEPATLWWRPAGGAARAMAGVGEAFPVTSFEQVHPAMGARVRAFAVEQLGPVGGRHVWDLYAGIGETTAALGAAGARVTSVEADRRAVHEAERCGVPASRHAELVESVVGQLDRPDLAVTNPPRIGMHAAVTTALEARGPSRLVYVSCDPATLARDLNRLPGYQLGTVRAFDLFPQTAHVETVAVLDRVA
;
A
#
# COMPACT_ATOMS: atom_id res chain seq x y z
N MET A 1 5.15 -1.97 23.61
CA MET A 1 3.79 -1.45 23.31
C MET A 1 3.37 -0.37 24.34
N ARG A 2 4.18 0.69 24.49
CA ARG A 2 4.05 1.69 25.58
C ARG A 2 2.86 2.63 25.40
N LEU A 3 2.60 3.06 24.17
CA LEU A 3 1.41 3.85 23.82
C LEU A 3 0.10 3.14 24.23
N TRP A 4 -0.02 1.83 23.95
CA TRP A 4 -1.18 1.04 24.39
C TRP A 4 -1.30 1.00 25.91
N GLN A 5 -0.20 0.80 26.64
CA GLN A 5 -0.23 0.78 28.10
C GLN A 5 -0.78 2.10 28.66
N LEU A 6 -0.33 3.25 28.13
CA LEU A 6 -0.85 4.57 28.53
C LEU A 6 -2.32 4.77 28.19
N VAL A 7 -2.76 4.43 26.97
CA VAL A 7 -4.18 4.52 26.59
C VAL A 7 -5.03 3.59 27.45
N SER A 8 -4.54 2.37 27.71
CA SER A 8 -5.27 1.36 28.49
C SER A 8 -5.44 1.77 29.96
N ALA A 9 -4.49 2.52 30.54
CA ALA A 9 -4.61 3.10 31.87
C ALA A 9 -5.64 4.23 31.93
N GLN A 10 -5.96 4.85 30.78
CA GLN A 10 -6.87 5.99 30.66
C GLN A 10 -8.18 5.64 29.94
N ARG A 11 -8.62 4.37 29.97
CA ARG A 11 -9.83 3.89 29.27
C ARG A 11 -11.09 4.72 29.53
N ARG A 12 -11.21 5.29 30.73
CA ARG A 12 -12.33 6.19 31.09
C ARG A 12 -12.44 7.44 30.23
N LEU A 13 -11.36 7.83 29.56
CA LEU A 13 -11.29 9.00 28.68
C LEU A 13 -11.59 8.65 27.22
N LEU A 14 -11.83 7.38 26.88
CA LEU A 14 -12.26 6.96 25.55
C LEU A 14 -13.74 7.36 25.31
N PRO A 15 -14.17 7.57 24.05
CA PRO A 15 -15.55 7.95 23.79
C PRO A 15 -16.51 6.82 24.18
N LYS A 16 -17.70 7.18 24.62
CA LYS A 16 -18.77 6.21 24.91
C LYS A 16 -19.19 5.52 23.61
N GLY A 17 -19.49 4.22 23.69
CA GLY A 17 -19.86 3.44 22.51
C GLY A 17 -18.70 3.20 21.54
N LEU A 18 -17.45 3.21 22.02
CA LEU A 18 -16.27 2.88 21.21
C LEU A 18 -16.38 1.44 20.66
N GLU A 19 -16.48 1.33 19.34
CA GLU A 19 -16.48 0.03 18.63
C GLU A 19 -15.08 -0.37 18.20
N GLN A 20 -14.29 0.61 17.74
CA GLN A 20 -12.98 0.37 17.19
C GLN A 20 -12.00 1.46 17.63
N LEU A 21 -10.84 1.04 18.14
CA LEU A 21 -9.72 1.92 18.41
C LEU A 21 -8.53 1.48 17.56
N VAL A 22 -8.07 2.37 16.69
CA VAL A 22 -7.00 2.07 15.75
C VAL A 22 -5.79 2.93 16.06
N PHE A 23 -4.65 2.27 16.27
CA PHE A 23 -3.35 2.91 16.37
C PHE A 23 -2.71 2.96 14.98
N ARG A 24 -2.25 4.14 14.58
CA ARG A 24 -1.55 4.35 13.31
C ARG A 24 -0.23 5.08 13.54
N LEU A 25 0.73 4.77 12.69
CA LEU A 25 1.97 5.51 12.53
C LEU A 25 1.99 6.02 11.10
N ASP A 26 2.18 7.33 10.90
CA ASP A 26 2.37 7.89 9.57
C ASP A 26 3.84 7.80 9.12
N ARG A 27 4.08 8.17 7.86
CA ARG A 27 5.42 8.14 7.24
C ARG A 27 6.44 9.09 7.89
N GLN A 28 5.98 10.12 8.60
CA GLN A 28 6.81 11.08 9.33
C GLN A 28 7.07 10.64 10.79
N GLY A 29 6.57 9.46 11.19
CA GLY A 29 6.66 8.96 12.56
C GLY A 29 5.60 9.56 13.49
N GLY A 30 4.65 10.32 12.95
CA GLY A 30 3.47 10.81 13.66
C GLY A 30 2.57 9.67 14.09
N ARG A 31 2.11 9.72 15.34
CA ARG A 31 1.23 8.70 15.92
C ARG A 31 -0.21 9.19 15.89
N HIS A 32 -1.13 8.34 15.47
CA HIS A 32 -2.55 8.66 15.42
C HIS A 32 -3.36 7.61 16.16
N LEU A 33 -4.36 8.07 16.90
CA LEU A 33 -5.34 7.23 17.56
C LEU A 33 -6.71 7.56 16.98
N VAL A 34 -7.31 6.60 16.27
CA VAL A 34 -8.63 6.77 15.64
C VAL A 34 -9.67 6.00 16.43
N ALA A 35 -10.57 6.72 17.10
CA ALA A 35 -11.72 6.15 17.78
C ALA A 35 -12.94 6.19 16.87
N SER A 36 -13.54 5.03 16.61
CA SER A 36 -14.79 4.92 15.84
C SER A 36 -15.96 4.59 16.76
N THR A 37 -17.06 5.32 16.60
CA THR A 37 -18.32 5.12 17.36
C THR A 37 -19.50 5.04 16.40
N PRO A 38 -20.59 4.32 16.74
CA PRO A 38 -21.77 4.23 15.91
C PRO A 38 -22.49 5.58 15.83
N ASP A 39 -22.52 6.31 16.94
CA ASP A 39 -23.28 7.55 17.07
C ASP A 39 -22.41 8.79 16.89
N ALA A 40 -23.05 9.93 16.62
CA ALA A 40 -22.42 11.25 16.45
C ALA A 40 -21.96 11.90 17.78
N GLY A 41 -21.85 11.15 18.88
CA GLY A 41 -21.58 11.65 20.23
C GLY A 41 -20.20 12.28 20.46
N GLY A 42 -19.30 12.22 19.47
CA GLY A 42 -17.99 12.84 19.54
C GLY A 42 -17.04 12.17 20.53
N TRP A 43 -15.96 12.89 20.86
CA TRP A 43 -14.98 12.47 21.86
C TRP A 43 -14.63 13.63 22.81
N PRO A 44 -15.47 13.88 23.84
CA PRO A 44 -15.32 15.04 24.72
C PRO A 44 -13.98 15.09 25.48
N ASP A 45 -13.53 13.93 25.97
CA ASP A 45 -12.32 13.81 26.79
C ASP A 45 -11.02 13.65 25.96
N ALA A 46 -11.06 13.80 24.64
CA ALA A 46 -9.90 13.63 23.77
C ALA A 46 -8.73 14.53 24.21
N ARG A 47 -8.98 15.82 24.52
CA ARG A 47 -7.92 16.73 24.97
C ARG A 47 -7.25 16.28 26.26
N ARG A 48 -8.03 15.69 27.19
CA ARG A 48 -7.49 15.14 28.44
C ARG A 48 -6.64 13.92 28.16
N LEU A 49 -7.11 12.99 27.34
CA LEU A 49 -6.31 11.83 26.94
C LEU A 49 -5.01 12.26 26.25
N HIS A 50 -5.08 13.22 25.32
CA HIS A 50 -3.90 13.75 24.64
C HIS A 50 -2.86 14.30 25.63
N ALA A 51 -3.29 15.06 26.65
CA ALA A 51 -2.40 15.56 27.69
C ALA A 51 -1.73 14.42 28.49
N GLU A 52 -2.46 13.34 28.80
CA GLU A 52 -1.89 12.15 29.45
C GLU A 52 -0.83 11.47 28.57
N LEU A 53 -1.09 11.37 27.26
CA LEU A 53 -0.16 10.77 26.30
C LEU A 53 1.12 11.60 26.14
N VAL A 54 0.99 12.93 26.06
CA VAL A 54 2.15 13.85 26.03
C VAL A 54 2.97 13.71 27.30
N ARG A 55 2.33 13.69 28.48
CA ARG A 55 3.03 13.50 29.77
C ARG A 55 3.72 12.14 29.87
N GLY A 56 3.14 11.11 29.27
CA GLY A 56 3.71 9.77 29.19
C GLY A 56 4.85 9.60 28.18
N GLY A 57 5.17 10.63 27.39
CA GLY A 57 6.20 10.62 26.35
C GLY A 57 5.78 9.98 25.03
N GLU A 58 4.48 9.80 24.81
CA GLU A 58 3.91 9.12 23.64
C GLU A 58 2.87 10.03 22.94
N PRO A 59 3.26 11.23 22.48
CA PRO A 59 2.31 12.14 21.84
C PRO A 59 1.65 11.49 20.62
N ALA A 60 0.34 11.68 20.49
CA ALA A 60 -0.44 11.19 19.36
C ALA A 60 -1.59 12.16 19.03
N THR A 61 -1.92 12.26 17.75
CA THR A 61 -3.09 13.00 17.26
C THR A 61 -4.32 12.12 17.37
N LEU A 62 -5.35 12.63 18.05
CA LEU A 62 -6.57 11.90 18.35
C LEU A 62 -7.65 12.25 17.35
N TRP A 63 -8.22 11.23 16.73
CA TRP A 63 -9.26 11.34 15.72
C TRP A 63 -10.52 10.65 16.20
N TRP A 64 -11.65 11.26 15.93
CA TRP A 64 -12.96 10.64 16.13
C TRP A 64 -13.65 10.45 14.79
N ARG A 65 -14.23 9.27 14.56
CA ARG A 65 -14.94 8.92 13.33
C ARG A 65 -16.31 8.32 13.67
N PRO A 66 -17.43 8.98 13.31
CA PRO A 66 -18.75 8.37 13.42
C PRO A 66 -18.95 7.30 12.34
N ALA A 67 -19.89 6.37 12.55
CA ALA A 67 -20.27 5.40 11.52
C ALA A 67 -20.70 6.12 10.23
N GLY A 68 -20.14 5.68 9.09
CA GLY A 68 -20.43 6.26 7.78
C GLY A 68 -19.92 7.70 7.55
N GLY A 69 -19.25 8.34 8.52
CA GLY A 69 -18.78 9.71 8.40
C GLY A 69 -17.26 9.86 8.29
N ALA A 70 -16.83 11.07 7.95
CA ALA A 70 -15.42 11.43 7.91
C ALA A 70 -14.83 11.60 9.32
N ALA A 71 -13.58 11.21 9.48
CA ALA A 71 -12.86 11.38 10.74
C ALA A 71 -12.47 12.84 10.98
N ARG A 72 -12.48 13.27 12.24
CA ARG A 72 -12.23 14.64 12.68
C ARG A 72 -11.15 14.67 13.75
N ALA A 73 -10.22 15.63 13.65
CA ALA A 73 -9.22 15.84 14.68
C ALA A 73 -9.89 16.34 15.97
N MET A 74 -9.59 15.70 17.09
CA MET A 74 -10.14 16.04 18.40
C MET A 74 -9.09 16.69 19.31
N ALA A 75 -7.82 16.28 19.17
CA ALA A 75 -6.67 16.83 19.89
C ALA A 75 -5.35 16.43 19.21
N GLY A 76 -4.29 17.22 19.41
CA GLY A 76 -2.95 16.98 18.85
C GLY A 76 -2.64 17.82 17.62
N VAL A 77 -1.51 17.53 16.97
CA VAL A 77 -1.00 18.27 15.80
C VAL A 77 -1.48 17.54 14.54
N GLY A 78 -2.41 18.14 13.79
CA GLY A 78 -2.91 17.55 12.55
C GLY A 78 -4.12 18.30 12.00
N GLU A 79 -3.92 19.04 10.92
CA GLU A 79 -4.99 19.76 10.22
C GLU A 79 -5.73 18.87 9.21
N ALA A 80 -5.11 17.77 8.77
CA ALA A 80 -5.67 16.79 7.83
C ALA A 80 -5.64 15.37 8.40
N PHE A 81 -6.75 14.63 8.25
CA PHE A 81 -6.79 13.21 8.60
C PHE A 81 -5.67 12.49 7.81
N PRO A 82 -4.83 11.66 8.46
CA PRO A 82 -3.74 10.99 7.77
C PRO A 82 -4.30 10.26 6.54
N VAL A 83 -3.67 10.48 5.39
CA VAL A 83 -3.99 9.76 4.15
C VAL A 83 -3.88 8.28 4.49
N THR A 84 -5.01 7.57 4.43
CA THR A 84 -5.09 6.17 4.86
C THR A 84 -4.93 5.30 3.63
N SER A 85 -3.70 5.19 3.17
CA SER A 85 -3.30 4.28 2.12
C SER A 85 -2.29 3.28 2.68
N PHE A 86 -2.25 2.09 2.10
CA PHE A 86 -1.35 1.04 2.56
C PHE A 86 0.12 1.44 2.32
N GLU A 87 0.95 1.24 3.33
CA GLU A 87 2.40 1.33 3.25
C GLU A 87 3.01 0.07 3.88
N GLN A 88 4.23 -0.26 3.45
CA GLN A 88 4.97 -1.39 4.00
C GLN A 88 5.30 -1.15 5.47
N VAL A 89 4.90 -2.07 6.35
CA VAL A 89 5.11 -1.94 7.80
C VAL A 89 6.59 -1.90 8.20
N HIS A 90 7.47 -2.44 7.36
CA HIS A 90 8.92 -2.34 7.50
C HIS A 90 9.49 -1.52 6.33
N PRO A 91 9.49 -0.17 6.40
CA PRO A 91 9.79 0.70 5.25
C PRO A 91 11.14 0.41 4.59
N ALA A 92 12.19 0.16 5.38
CA ALA A 92 13.51 -0.13 4.85
C ALA A 92 13.59 -1.46 4.06
N MET A 93 12.77 -2.45 4.42
CA MET A 93 12.71 -3.73 3.70
C MET A 93 11.78 -3.62 2.49
N GLY A 94 10.66 -2.89 2.62
CA GLY A 94 9.81 -2.52 1.49
C GLY A 94 10.61 -1.80 0.40
N ALA A 95 11.46 -0.83 0.76
CA ALA A 95 12.35 -0.15 -0.18
C ALA A 95 13.33 -1.10 -0.88
N ARG A 96 13.87 -2.10 -0.17
CA ARG A 96 14.77 -3.12 -0.75
C ARG A 96 14.04 -4.05 -1.72
N VAL A 97 12.84 -4.52 -1.36
CA VAL A 97 11.99 -5.34 -2.24
C VAL A 97 11.68 -4.58 -3.51
N ARG A 98 11.25 -3.32 -3.38
CA ARG A 98 10.87 -2.48 -4.50
C ARG A 98 12.05 -2.13 -5.40
N ALA A 99 13.20 -1.81 -4.82
CA ALA A 99 14.44 -1.61 -5.57
C ALA A 99 14.84 -2.85 -6.36
N PHE A 100 14.79 -4.03 -5.72
CA PHE A 100 15.05 -5.30 -6.39
C PHE A 100 14.04 -5.56 -7.52
N ALA A 101 12.73 -5.34 -7.29
CA ALA A 101 11.71 -5.52 -8.31
C ALA A 101 11.96 -4.64 -9.55
N VAL A 102 12.30 -3.36 -9.35
CA VAL A 102 12.65 -2.44 -10.44
C VAL A 102 13.94 -2.88 -11.15
N GLU A 103 14.96 -3.30 -10.41
CA GLU A 103 16.21 -3.82 -10.97
C GLU A 103 15.97 -5.05 -11.86
N GLN A 104 15.10 -5.96 -11.45
CA GLN A 104 14.81 -7.18 -12.21
C GLN A 104 14.10 -6.93 -13.55
N LEU A 105 13.42 -5.79 -13.71
CA LEU A 105 12.86 -5.39 -15.01
C LEU A 105 13.95 -5.14 -16.07
N GLY A 106 15.20 -4.89 -15.64
CA GLY A 106 16.31 -4.54 -16.52
C GLY A 106 16.24 -3.08 -17.00
N PRO A 107 16.85 -2.74 -18.15
CA PRO A 107 16.79 -1.39 -18.70
C PRO A 107 15.36 -0.97 -19.05
N VAL A 108 14.86 0.07 -18.38
CA VAL A 108 13.48 0.58 -18.55
C VAL A 108 13.39 1.91 -19.32
N GLY A 109 14.51 2.59 -19.57
CA GLY A 109 14.52 3.91 -20.22
C GLY A 109 13.80 3.93 -21.57
N GLY A 110 12.85 4.84 -21.75
CA GLY A 110 12.01 4.98 -22.94
C GLY A 110 10.90 3.93 -23.10
N ARG A 111 10.96 2.82 -22.34
CA ARG A 111 10.01 1.71 -22.41
C ARG A 111 8.72 2.06 -21.69
N HIS A 112 7.61 1.48 -22.18
CA HIS A 112 6.32 1.55 -21.51
C HIS A 112 6.25 0.47 -20.42
N VAL A 113 6.13 0.89 -19.16
CA VAL A 113 6.08 -0.02 -18.02
C VAL A 113 4.74 0.11 -17.31
N TRP A 114 4.08 -1.01 -17.08
CA TRP A 114 2.91 -1.06 -16.20
C TRP A 114 3.34 -1.22 -14.74
N ASP A 115 2.76 -0.40 -13.86
CA ASP A 115 2.80 -0.54 -12.40
C ASP A 115 1.38 -0.84 -11.92
N LEU A 116 1.07 -2.13 -11.76
CA LEU A 116 -0.25 -2.60 -11.36
C LEU A 116 -0.31 -2.75 -9.83
N TYR A 117 -1.40 -2.27 -9.23
CA TYR A 117 -1.54 -2.14 -7.77
C TYR A 117 -0.49 -1.17 -7.19
N ALA A 118 -0.41 0.02 -7.82
CA ALA A 118 0.69 0.96 -7.65
C ALA A 118 0.76 1.59 -6.24
N GLY A 119 -0.30 1.50 -5.43
CA GLY A 119 -0.38 2.12 -4.11
C GLY A 119 -0.09 3.63 -4.19
N ILE A 120 0.74 4.11 -3.26
CA ILE A 120 1.17 5.52 -3.22
C ILE A 120 2.21 5.87 -4.30
N GLY A 121 2.48 4.99 -5.26
CA GLY A 121 3.27 5.28 -6.46
C GLY A 121 4.79 5.29 -6.26
N GLU A 122 5.33 4.67 -5.21
CA GLU A 122 6.79 4.60 -5.02
C GLU A 122 7.51 3.81 -6.13
N THR A 123 6.87 2.75 -6.66
CA THR A 123 7.40 1.97 -7.77
C THR A 123 7.33 2.78 -9.06
N THR A 124 6.18 3.38 -9.35
CA THR A 124 5.99 4.36 -10.42
C THR A 124 7.07 5.45 -10.40
N ALA A 125 7.37 6.01 -9.22
CA ALA A 125 8.37 7.05 -9.06
C ALA A 125 9.78 6.56 -9.41
N ALA A 126 10.16 5.36 -8.93
CA ALA A 126 11.45 4.75 -9.24
C ALA A 126 11.59 4.45 -10.75
N LEU A 127 10.53 3.95 -11.39
CA LEU A 127 10.50 3.68 -12.83
C LEU A 127 10.61 4.97 -13.66
N GLY A 128 9.86 6.00 -13.30
CA GLY A 128 9.91 7.30 -13.98
C GLY A 128 11.28 7.96 -13.85
N ALA A 129 11.91 7.89 -12.67
CA ALA A 129 13.27 8.37 -12.46
C ALA A 129 14.32 7.62 -13.30
N ALA A 130 14.05 6.34 -13.63
CA ALA A 130 14.86 5.54 -14.55
C ALA A 130 14.51 5.77 -16.04
N GLY A 131 13.66 6.76 -16.35
CA GLY A 131 13.32 7.17 -17.71
C GLY A 131 12.21 6.36 -18.38
N ALA A 132 11.48 5.53 -17.64
CA ALA A 132 10.35 4.78 -18.17
C ALA A 132 9.13 5.69 -18.44
N ARG A 133 8.32 5.34 -19.44
CA ARG A 133 6.94 5.83 -19.56
C ARG A 133 6.06 4.90 -18.73
N VAL A 134 5.47 5.39 -17.64
CA VAL A 134 4.75 4.53 -16.70
C VAL A 134 3.24 4.68 -16.84
N THR A 135 2.53 3.55 -16.89
CA THR A 135 1.09 3.49 -16.63
C THR A 135 0.86 2.83 -15.28
N SER A 136 0.29 3.57 -14.32
CA SER A 136 0.04 3.10 -12.97
C SER A 136 -1.46 2.90 -12.73
N VAL A 137 -1.84 1.77 -12.15
CA VAL A 137 -3.23 1.48 -11.81
C VAL A 137 -3.36 1.17 -10.32
N GLU A 138 -4.23 1.90 -9.64
CA GLU A 138 -4.49 1.75 -8.21
C GLU A 138 -5.97 2.05 -7.91
N ALA A 139 -6.62 1.22 -7.10
CA ALA A 139 -8.04 1.37 -6.77
C ALA A 139 -8.29 2.39 -5.66
N ASP A 140 -7.34 2.57 -4.74
CA ASP A 140 -7.40 3.57 -3.67
C ASP A 140 -7.09 4.96 -4.22
N ARG A 141 -8.15 5.73 -4.46
CA ARG A 141 -8.05 7.14 -4.90
C ARG A 141 -7.18 8.01 -3.98
N ARG A 142 -7.08 7.68 -2.68
CA ARG A 142 -6.22 8.41 -1.75
C ARG A 142 -4.75 8.14 -2.02
N ALA A 143 -4.42 6.90 -2.38
CA ALA A 143 -3.07 6.49 -2.74
C ALA A 143 -2.65 7.13 -4.07
N VAL A 144 -3.56 7.16 -5.05
CA VAL A 144 -3.34 7.88 -6.32
C VAL A 144 -3.07 9.36 -6.08
N HIS A 145 -3.88 10.02 -5.24
CA HIS A 145 -3.66 11.42 -4.89
C HIS A 145 -2.29 11.66 -4.24
N GLU A 146 -1.84 10.76 -3.35
CA GLU A 146 -0.49 10.86 -2.79
C GLU A 146 0.60 10.65 -3.85
N ALA A 147 0.40 9.71 -4.78
CA ALA A 147 1.32 9.46 -5.88
C ALA A 147 1.46 10.66 -6.83
N GLU A 148 0.39 11.43 -7.04
CA GLU A 148 0.39 12.68 -7.82
C GLU A 148 1.25 13.76 -7.16
N ARG A 149 1.24 13.85 -5.83
CA ARG A 149 2.05 14.81 -5.07
C ARG A 149 3.55 14.56 -5.20
N CYS A 150 3.97 13.34 -5.55
CA CYS A 150 5.37 13.04 -5.84
C CYS A 150 5.87 13.69 -7.15
N GLY A 151 4.98 14.21 -8.01
CA GLY A 151 5.36 14.98 -9.20
C GLY A 151 6.01 14.16 -10.32
N VAL A 152 5.93 12.83 -10.28
CA VAL A 152 6.48 11.97 -11.35
C VAL A 152 5.44 11.80 -12.46
N PRO A 153 5.79 12.12 -13.73
CA PRO A 153 4.91 11.90 -14.87
C PRO A 153 4.55 10.42 -15.04
N ALA A 154 3.26 10.10 -15.05
CA ALA A 154 2.72 8.77 -15.33
C ALA A 154 1.27 8.88 -15.83
N SER A 155 0.81 7.93 -16.64
CA SER A 155 -0.62 7.75 -16.91
C SER A 155 -1.24 7.03 -15.72
N ARG A 156 -2.14 7.68 -14.98
CA ARG A 156 -2.68 7.15 -13.72
C ARG A 156 -4.16 6.79 -13.87
N HIS A 157 -4.51 5.59 -13.41
CA HIS A 157 -5.88 5.09 -13.33
C HIS A 157 -6.24 4.84 -11.86
N ALA A 158 -7.40 5.34 -11.44
CA ALA A 158 -7.88 5.33 -10.07
C ALA A 158 -9.07 4.36 -9.91
N GLU A 159 -8.88 3.14 -10.42
CA GLU A 159 -9.88 2.08 -10.59
C GLU A 159 -9.28 0.71 -10.25
N LEU A 160 -10.14 -0.31 -10.12
CA LEU A 160 -9.69 -1.70 -10.00
C LEU A 160 -8.87 -2.12 -11.23
N VAL A 161 -7.75 -2.82 -11.00
CA VAL A 161 -6.84 -3.24 -12.07
C VAL A 161 -7.58 -4.07 -13.11
N GLU A 162 -8.38 -5.04 -12.68
CA GLU A 162 -9.18 -5.90 -13.55
C GLU A 162 -10.20 -5.17 -14.41
N SER A 163 -10.62 -3.96 -14.02
CA SER A 163 -11.61 -3.17 -14.77
C SER A 163 -10.99 -2.40 -15.94
N VAL A 164 -9.70 -2.05 -15.86
CA VAL A 164 -9.04 -1.16 -16.83
C VAL A 164 -7.91 -1.83 -17.61
N VAL A 165 -7.24 -2.84 -17.04
CA VAL A 165 -6.03 -3.46 -17.62
C VAL A 165 -6.24 -3.99 -19.04
N GLY A 166 -7.45 -4.45 -19.36
CA GLY A 166 -7.82 -4.94 -20.68
C GLY A 166 -7.92 -3.85 -21.75
N GLN A 167 -7.95 -2.57 -21.37
CA GLN A 167 -8.12 -1.42 -22.27
C GLN A 167 -6.83 -0.59 -22.41
N LEU A 168 -5.85 -0.83 -21.54
CA LEU A 168 -4.57 -0.12 -21.55
C LEU A 168 -3.75 -0.45 -22.80
N ASP A 169 -2.94 0.51 -23.22
CA ASP A 169 -1.94 0.34 -24.26
C ASP A 169 -0.94 -0.76 -23.88
N ARG A 170 -0.43 -1.49 -24.89
CA ARG A 170 0.51 -2.60 -24.66
C ARG A 170 1.77 -2.11 -23.93
N PRO A 171 2.18 -2.77 -22.85
CA PRO A 171 3.43 -2.50 -22.16
C PRO A 171 4.59 -3.25 -22.81
N ASP A 172 5.80 -2.73 -22.63
CA ASP A 172 7.03 -3.47 -22.87
C ASP A 172 7.35 -4.40 -21.69
N LEU A 173 7.04 -3.95 -20.47
CA LEU A 173 7.38 -4.57 -19.19
C LEU A 173 6.25 -4.33 -18.17
N ALA A 174 6.11 -5.19 -17.18
CA ALA A 174 5.13 -5.00 -16.11
C ALA A 174 5.69 -5.36 -14.74
N VAL A 175 5.30 -4.59 -13.73
CA VAL A 175 5.42 -4.94 -12.31
C VAL A 175 4.02 -5.00 -11.70
N THR A 176 3.79 -6.00 -10.85
CA THR A 176 2.52 -6.20 -10.14
C THR A 176 2.78 -6.48 -8.66
N ASN A 177 2.01 -5.84 -7.78
CA ASN A 177 2.08 -6.02 -6.34
C ASN A 177 0.67 -6.18 -5.73
N PRO A 178 -0.06 -7.26 -6.08
CA PRO A 178 -1.45 -7.42 -5.69
C PRO A 178 -1.62 -7.60 -4.17
N PRO A 179 -2.85 -7.40 -3.66
CA PRO A 179 -3.19 -7.77 -2.28
C PRO A 179 -3.03 -9.29 -2.06
N ARG A 180 -3.10 -9.74 -0.79
CA ARG A 180 -2.95 -11.16 -0.40
C ARG A 180 -3.75 -12.16 -1.22
N ILE A 181 -4.93 -11.77 -1.72
CA ILE A 181 -5.78 -12.63 -2.55
C ILE A 181 -5.17 -12.96 -3.92
N GLY A 182 -4.07 -12.31 -4.30
CA GLY A 182 -3.38 -12.40 -5.59
C GLY A 182 -4.05 -11.55 -6.68
N MET A 183 -3.61 -11.77 -7.92
CA MET A 183 -4.19 -11.14 -9.10
C MET A 183 -5.56 -11.73 -9.42
N HIS A 184 -6.48 -10.85 -9.82
CA HIS A 184 -7.74 -11.27 -10.40
C HIS A 184 -7.49 -11.96 -11.76
N ALA A 185 -8.32 -12.94 -12.13
CA ALA A 185 -8.11 -13.74 -13.36
C ALA A 185 -8.08 -12.88 -14.63
N ALA A 186 -8.87 -11.80 -14.69
CA ALA A 186 -8.85 -10.85 -15.79
C ALA A 186 -7.47 -10.16 -15.97
N VAL A 187 -6.72 -9.96 -14.87
CA VAL A 187 -5.38 -9.37 -14.90
C VAL A 187 -4.39 -10.34 -15.52
N THR A 188 -4.40 -11.62 -15.11
CA THR A 188 -3.55 -12.65 -15.74
C THR A 188 -3.90 -12.83 -17.22
N THR A 189 -5.18 -12.82 -17.58
CA THR A 189 -5.61 -12.87 -19.00
C THR A 189 -5.11 -11.66 -19.79
N ALA A 190 -5.16 -10.46 -19.22
CA ALA A 190 -4.65 -9.26 -19.88
C ALA A 190 -3.12 -9.28 -20.03
N LEU A 191 -2.38 -9.76 -19.04
CA LEU A 191 -0.91 -9.94 -19.13
C LEU A 191 -0.52 -10.94 -20.23
N GLU A 192 -1.29 -12.02 -20.39
CA GLU A 192 -1.12 -12.97 -21.50
C GLU A 192 -1.40 -12.33 -22.88
N ALA A 193 -2.51 -11.60 -23.00
CA ALA A 193 -2.90 -10.97 -24.26
C ALA A 193 -1.98 -9.81 -24.67
N ARG A 194 -1.58 -8.98 -23.70
CA ARG A 194 -0.82 -7.75 -23.95
C ARG A 194 0.66 -8.04 -24.10
N GLY A 195 1.15 -9.03 -23.36
CA GLY A 195 2.45 -9.65 -23.54
C GLY A 195 3.65 -8.75 -23.30
N PRO A 196 3.79 -8.11 -22.12
CA PRO A 196 5.08 -7.57 -21.72
C PRO A 196 6.16 -8.65 -21.84
N SER A 197 7.33 -8.27 -22.35
CA SER A 197 8.47 -9.17 -22.52
C SER A 197 8.96 -9.75 -21.18
N ARG A 198 8.76 -9.00 -20.09
CA ARG A 198 9.08 -9.39 -18.72
C ARG A 198 8.04 -8.89 -17.73
N LEU A 199 7.68 -9.75 -16.79
CA LEU A 199 6.77 -9.49 -15.68
C LEU A 199 7.50 -9.73 -14.35
N VAL A 200 7.47 -8.74 -13.46
CA VAL A 200 7.95 -8.87 -12.08
C VAL A 200 6.75 -8.88 -11.14
N TYR A 201 6.56 -9.98 -10.40
CA TYR A 201 5.47 -10.15 -9.45
C TYR A 201 6.01 -10.07 -8.03
N VAL A 202 5.57 -9.07 -7.27
CA VAL A 202 5.79 -8.92 -5.83
C VAL A 202 4.59 -9.51 -5.08
N SER A 203 4.80 -10.46 -4.18
CA SER A 203 3.73 -11.15 -3.44
C SER A 203 4.08 -11.35 -1.97
N CYS A 204 3.12 -11.08 -1.09
CA CYS A 204 3.20 -11.45 0.33
C CYS A 204 2.61 -12.84 0.66
N ASP A 205 2.14 -13.57 -0.35
CA ASP A 205 1.56 -14.92 -0.22
C ASP A 205 2.06 -15.84 -1.36
N PRO A 206 2.92 -16.82 -1.04
CA PRO A 206 3.44 -17.77 -2.04
C PRO A 206 2.37 -18.67 -2.68
N ALA A 207 1.27 -18.97 -2.00
CA ALA A 207 0.24 -19.85 -2.52
C ALA A 207 -0.59 -19.17 -3.61
N THR A 208 -0.99 -17.92 -3.39
CA THR A 208 -1.69 -17.14 -4.43
C THR A 208 -0.75 -16.75 -5.57
N LEU A 209 0.53 -16.48 -5.29
CA LEU A 209 1.56 -16.35 -6.31
C LEU A 209 1.59 -17.59 -7.22
N ALA A 210 1.80 -18.79 -6.68
CA ALA A 210 1.86 -20.03 -7.46
C ALA A 210 0.60 -20.28 -8.30
N ARG A 211 -0.58 -20.02 -7.72
CA ARG A 211 -1.87 -20.08 -8.44
C ARG A 211 -1.90 -19.14 -9.64
N ASP A 212 -1.44 -17.90 -9.47
CA ASP A 212 -1.48 -16.89 -10.53
C ASP A 212 -0.44 -17.16 -11.62
N LEU A 213 0.74 -17.67 -11.25
CA LEU A 213 1.75 -18.10 -12.24
C LEU A 213 1.22 -19.25 -13.11
N ASN A 214 0.44 -20.18 -12.54
CA ASN A 214 -0.22 -21.23 -13.33
C ASN A 214 -1.26 -20.70 -14.34
N ARG A 215 -1.72 -19.45 -14.19
CA ARG A 215 -2.61 -18.78 -15.17
C ARG A 215 -1.83 -18.04 -16.26
N LEU A 216 -0.49 -18.08 -16.21
CA LEU A 216 0.40 -17.39 -17.15
C LEU A 216 1.25 -18.38 -17.96
N PRO A 217 0.65 -19.31 -18.73
CA PRO A 217 1.39 -20.34 -19.46
C PRO A 217 2.30 -19.80 -20.57
N GLY A 218 2.12 -18.55 -21.01
CA GLY A 218 2.97 -17.88 -21.98
C GLY A 218 4.25 -17.31 -21.36
N TYR A 219 4.46 -17.47 -20.05
CA TYR A 219 5.63 -17.00 -19.34
C TYR A 219 6.40 -18.16 -18.70
N GLN A 220 7.72 -18.03 -18.69
CA GLN A 220 8.62 -18.90 -17.96
C GLN A 220 9.08 -18.20 -16.70
N LEU A 221 8.97 -18.90 -15.56
CA LEU A 221 9.54 -18.45 -14.30
C LEU A 221 11.08 -18.53 -14.36
N GLY A 222 11.73 -17.39 -14.14
CA GLY A 222 13.17 -17.29 -14.00
C GLY A 222 13.57 -17.25 -12.53
N THR A 223 13.79 -16.04 -12.02
CA THR A 223 14.27 -15.82 -10.65
C THR A 223 13.12 -15.71 -9.65
N VAL A 224 13.28 -16.33 -8.48
CA VAL A 224 12.43 -16.09 -7.31
C VAL A 224 13.32 -15.70 -6.13
N ARG A 225 13.01 -14.57 -5.48
CA ARG A 225 13.71 -14.12 -4.28
C ARG A 225 12.74 -13.84 -3.15
N ALA A 226 12.96 -14.48 -2.01
CA ALA A 226 12.23 -14.23 -0.77
C ALA A 226 12.91 -13.12 0.05
N PHE A 227 12.10 -12.35 0.77
CA PHE A 227 12.49 -11.27 1.66
C PHE A 227 11.73 -11.40 2.99
N ASP A 228 12.47 -11.30 4.09
CA ASP A 228 11.89 -11.27 5.43
C ASP A 228 11.48 -9.84 5.80
N LEU A 229 10.24 -9.48 5.47
CA LEU A 229 9.64 -8.20 5.86
C LEU A 229 9.04 -8.24 7.27
N PHE A 230 8.81 -9.44 7.79
CA PHE A 230 8.09 -9.67 9.03
C PHE A 230 8.84 -10.72 9.89
N PRO A 231 10.02 -10.37 10.42
CA PRO A 231 10.80 -11.31 11.23
C PRO A 231 9.98 -11.85 12.40
N GLN A 232 10.23 -13.11 12.76
CA GLN A 232 9.49 -13.83 13.81
C GLN A 232 8.01 -14.14 13.45
N THR A 233 7.64 -14.07 12.17
CA THR A 233 6.33 -14.48 11.68
C THR A 233 6.48 -15.52 10.57
N ALA A 234 5.36 -16.13 10.16
CA ALA A 234 5.32 -17.03 9.00
C ALA A 234 5.19 -16.29 7.65
N HIS A 235 5.15 -14.95 7.66
CA HIS A 235 4.97 -14.17 6.43
C HIS A 235 6.28 -14.07 5.66
N VAL A 236 6.19 -14.21 4.33
CA VAL A 236 7.31 -14.06 3.41
C VAL A 236 6.88 -13.20 2.24
N GLU A 237 7.68 -12.18 1.95
CA GLU A 237 7.53 -11.40 0.73
C GLU A 237 8.37 -12.05 -0.35
N THR A 238 7.84 -12.19 -1.55
CA THR A 238 8.49 -12.89 -2.66
C THR A 238 8.45 -12.03 -3.91
N VAL A 239 9.58 -11.92 -4.61
CA VAL A 239 9.66 -11.32 -5.94
C VAL A 239 9.96 -12.42 -6.94
N ALA A 240 9.01 -12.68 -7.85
CA ALA A 240 9.15 -13.60 -8.96
C ALA A 240 9.35 -12.84 -10.27
N VAL A 241 10.32 -13.27 -11.08
CA VAL A 241 10.65 -12.70 -12.38
C VAL A 241 10.25 -13.70 -13.45
N LEU A 242 9.43 -13.26 -14.38
CA LEU A 242 8.89 -14.06 -15.46
C LEU A 242 9.25 -13.44 -16.79
N ASP A 243 9.74 -14.25 -17.71
CA ASP A 243 10.06 -13.85 -19.08
C ASP A 243 9.06 -14.48 -20.04
N ARG A 244 8.65 -13.73 -21.06
CA ARG A 244 7.75 -14.25 -22.10
C ARG A 244 8.44 -15.38 -22.87
N VAL A 245 7.77 -16.51 -23.02
CA VAL A 245 8.23 -17.60 -23.89
C VAL A 245 8.04 -17.15 -25.34
N ALA A 246 9.13 -17.22 -26.13
CA ALA A 246 9.15 -16.84 -27.54
C ALA A 246 8.28 -17.75 -28.42
#